data_AF-A0A1X0SG52-F1
#
_entry.id   AF-A0A1X0SG52-F1
#
_cell.length_a   1.000
_cell.length_b   1.000
_cell.length_c   1.000
_cell.angle_alpha   90.00
_cell.angle_beta   90.00
_cell.angle_gamma   90.00
#
_symmetry.space_group_name_H-M   'P 1'
#
loop_
_entity.id
_entity.type
_entity.pdbx_description
1 polymer ?
#
loop_
_entity_poly.entity_id
_entity_poly.type
_entity_poly.pdbx_seq_one_letter_code
_entity_poly.pdbx_strand_id
1 'polypeptide(L)' 'KVFSFVPLPGVQQKKRPRRKYHEVERLYKCNYQNCTKAYGTLNHLNAHVSMQKHGPKRLPAEFKELRKMWRKQKRENK' A
#
# COMPACT_ATOMS: atom_id res chain seq x y z
N LYS A 1 -33.43 -13.70 -1.67
CA LYS A 1 -32.34 -14.36 -0.91
C LYS A 1 -32.10 -13.54 0.35
N VAL A 2 -32.64 -13.97 1.50
CA VAL A 2 -32.55 -13.23 2.76
C VAL A 2 -31.20 -13.54 3.39
N PHE A 3 -30.29 -12.56 3.42
CA PHE A 3 -29.02 -12.73 4.11
C PHE A 3 -29.23 -12.46 5.60
N SER A 4 -29.35 -13.53 6.39
CA SER A 4 -29.40 -13.46 7.85
C SER A 4 -28.04 -13.03 8.38
N PHE A 5 -27.95 -11.77 8.82
CA PHE A 5 -26.77 -11.26 9.51
C PHE A 5 -26.83 -11.72 10.97
N VAL A 6 -26.35 -12.94 11.24
CA VAL A 6 -26.20 -13.44 12.61
C VAL A 6 -24.90 -12.86 13.19
N PRO A 7 -24.95 -11.95 14.18
CA PRO A 7 -23.73 -11.46 14.82
C PRO A 7 -23.11 -12.58 15.67
N LEU A 8 -21.89 -12.98 15.32
CA LEU A 8 -21.10 -13.94 16.11
C LEU A 8 -20.74 -13.31 17.48
N PRO A 9 -21.10 -13.94 18.62
CA PRO A 9 -20.73 -13.43 19.93
C PRO A 9 -19.20 -13.50 20.10
N GLY A 10 -18.60 -12.41 20.58
CA GLY A 10 -17.16 -12.32 20.87
C GLY A 10 -16.31 -11.61 19.81
N VAL A 11 -16.87 -11.25 18.65
CA VAL A 11 -16.12 -10.60 17.57
C VAL A 11 -16.49 -9.12 17.43
N GLN A 12 -16.28 -8.32 18.47
CA GLN A 12 -16.27 -6.87 18.34
C GLN A 12 -14.95 -6.44 17.69
N GLN A 13 -14.79 -6.66 16.37
CA GLN A 13 -13.62 -6.15 15.64
C GLN A 13 -13.67 -4.62 15.66
N LYS A 14 -12.86 -3.98 16.52
CA LYS A 14 -12.57 -2.55 16.38
C LYS A 14 -11.93 -2.34 15.00
N LYS A 15 -12.68 -1.71 14.09
CA LYS A 15 -12.17 -1.37 12.75
C LYS A 15 -10.97 -0.43 12.93
N ARG A 16 -9.87 -0.74 12.25
CA ARG A 16 -8.71 0.15 12.22
C ARG A 16 -9.13 1.48 11.59
N PRO A 17 -8.82 2.63 12.19
CA PRO A 17 -9.16 3.92 11.61
C PRO A 17 -8.47 4.06 10.25
N ARG A 18 -9.23 4.52 9.26
CA ARG A 18 -8.69 4.81 7.93
C ARG A 18 -7.80 6.06 8.04
N ARG A 19 -6.55 5.94 7.61
CA ARG A 19 -5.62 7.10 7.51
C ARG A 19 -6.16 8.13 6.53
N LYS A 20 -6.03 9.42 6.83
CA LYS A 20 -6.41 10.50 5.90
C LYS A 20 -5.48 10.52 4.70
N TYR A 21 -5.93 11.12 3.60
CA TYR A 21 -5.22 11.18 2.32
C TYR A 21 -3.77 11.68 2.47
N HIS A 22 -3.58 12.76 3.24
CA HIS A 22 -2.29 13.41 3.48
C HIS A 22 -1.35 12.61 4.40
N GLU A 23 -1.89 11.69 5.21
CA GLU A 23 -1.09 10.87 6.14
C GLU A 23 -0.56 9.59 5.46
N VAL A 24 -1.06 9.25 4.27
CA VAL A 24 -0.60 8.07 3.53
C VAL A 24 0.63 8.44 2.72
N GLU A 25 1.80 8.09 3.25
CA GLU A 25 3.05 8.19 2.51
C GLU A 25 3.03 7.28 1.27
N ARG A 26 3.22 7.87 0.09
CA ARG A 26 3.22 7.18 -1.21
C ARG A 26 4.65 6.98 -1.71
N LEU A 27 5.35 6.06 -1.06
CA LEU A 27 6.76 5.80 -1.30
C LEU A 27 7.00 4.97 -2.57
N TYR A 28 5.99 4.24 -3.04
CA TYR A 28 6.09 3.38 -4.22
C TYR A 28 5.74 4.15 -5.48
N LYS A 29 6.70 4.93 -5.99
CA LYS A 29 6.59 5.64 -7.27
C LYS A 29 6.76 4.71 -8.46
N CYS A 30 5.94 4.87 -9.49
CA CYS A 30 6.22 4.26 -10.78
C CYS A 30 7.43 4.98 -11.41
N ASN A 31 8.34 4.21 -12.02
CA ASN A 31 9.53 4.73 -12.70
C ASN A 31 9.37 4.70 -14.23
N TYR A 32 8.15 4.46 -14.73
CA TYR A 32 7.89 4.42 -16.15
C TYR A 32 7.91 5.83 -16.75
N GLN A 33 8.43 5.97 -17.98
CA GLN A 33 8.49 7.23 -18.70
C GLN A 33 7.07 7.83 -18.79
N ASN A 34 6.91 9.09 -18.39
CA ASN A 34 5.61 9.80 -18.31
C ASN A 34 4.64 9.30 -17.23
N CYS A 35 5.07 8.48 -16.26
CA CYS A 35 4.24 8.15 -15.10
C CYS A 35 4.72 8.84 -13.82
N THR A 36 3.91 9.77 -13.31
CA THR A 36 4.13 10.48 -12.04
C THR A 36 3.35 9.87 -10.87
N LYS A 37 2.70 8.72 -11.06
CA LYS A 37 1.85 8.11 -10.03
C LYS A 37 2.69 7.42 -8.97
N ALA A 38 2.34 7.68 -7.71
CA ALA A 38 2.91 7.03 -6.55
C ALA A 38 1.82 6.39 -5.69
N TYR A 39 2.15 5.27 -5.05
CA TYR A 39 1.22 4.46 -4.27
C TYR A 39 1.75 4.19 -2.87
N GLY A 40 0.82 3.96 -1.94
CA GLY A 40 1.16 3.68 -0.53
C GLY A 40 1.64 2.25 -0.27
N THR A 41 1.33 1.31 -1.16
CA THR A 41 1.81 -0.08 -1.06
C THR A 41 2.26 -0.61 -2.41
N LEU A 42 3.15 -1.60 -2.38
CA LEU A 42 3.67 -2.26 -3.57
C LEU A 42 2.56 -2.96 -4.37
N ASN A 43 1.54 -3.53 -3.72
CA ASN A 43 0.42 -4.16 -4.42
C ASN A 43 -0.33 -3.17 -5.32
N HIS A 44 -0.58 -1.95 -4.85
CA HIS A 44 -1.23 -0.92 -5.68
C HIS A 44 -0.32 -0.47 -6.83
N LEU A 45 0.99 -0.37 -6.59
CA LEU A 45 1.95 -0.09 -7.67
C LEU A 45 1.99 -1.24 -8.70
N ASN A 46 1.98 -2.50 -8.27
CA ASN A 46 2.01 -3.65 -9.16
C ASN A 46 0.72 -3.80 -9.97
N ALA A 47 -0.44 -3.52 -9.38
CA ALA A 47 -1.70 -3.41 -10.11
C ALA A 47 -1.62 -2.30 -11.16
N HIS A 48 -1.13 -1.12 -10.78
CA HIS A 48 -0.92 -0.01 -11.70
C HIS A 48 0.03 -0.37 -12.87
N VAL A 49 1.17 -1.00 -12.58
CA VAL A 49 2.14 -1.42 -13.62
C VAL A 49 1.51 -2.42 -14.58
N SER A 50 0.73 -3.37 -14.05
CA SER A 50 0.03 -4.38 -14.86
C SER A 50 -1.08 -3.77 -15.73
N MET A 51 -1.86 -2.83 -15.19
CA MET A 51 -2.97 -2.21 -15.91
C MET A 51 -2.48 -1.23 -16.98
N GLN A 52 -1.48 -0.41 -16.65
CA GLN A 52 -0.97 0.62 -17.54
C GLN A 52 0.14 0.12 -18.48
N LYS A 53 0.42 -1.19 -18.46
CA LYS A 53 1.48 -1.83 -19.26
C LYS A 53 2.84 -1.13 -19.09
N HIS A 54 3.15 -0.68 -17.88
CA HIS A 54 4.42 -0.02 -17.55
C HIS A 54 5.61 -1.01 -17.43
N GLY A 55 5.56 -2.12 -18.18
CA GLY A 55 6.56 -3.18 -18.17
C GLY A 55 6.34 -4.24 -17.07
N PRO A 56 7.41 -4.96 -16.66
CA PRO A 56 7.30 -6.08 -15.73
C PRO A 56 6.94 -5.64 -14.32
N LYS A 57 6.15 -6.49 -13.64
CA LYS A 57 5.76 -6.35 -12.24
C LYS A 57 7.00 -6.10 -11.38
N ARG A 58 6.92 -5.14 -10.45
CA ARG A 58 8.06 -4.83 -9.60
C ARG A 58 8.21 -5.90 -8.52
N LEU A 59 9.45 -6.30 -8.31
CA LEU A 59 9.80 -7.32 -7.32
C LEU A 59 9.89 -6.71 -5.91
N PRO A 60 9.49 -7.45 -4.87
CA PRO A 60 9.67 -7.02 -3.49
C PRO A 60 11.14 -6.76 -3.10
N ALA A 61 12.08 -7.39 -3.82
CA ALA A 61 13.53 -7.25 -3.63
C ALA A 61 14.01 -5.83 -3.91
N GLU A 62 13.53 -5.20 -4.99
CA GLU A 62 13.85 -3.82 -5.40
C GLU A 62 13.53 -2.80 -4.30
N PHE A 63 12.51 -3.09 -3.48
CA PHE A 63 12.07 -2.22 -2.39
C PHE A 63 12.56 -2.68 -1.01
N LYS A 64 13.52 -3.61 -0.94
CA LYS A 64 14.10 -4.07 0.33
C LYS A 64 14.87 -2.94 1.00
N GLU A 65 15.73 -2.27 0.25
CA GLU A 65 16.51 -1.12 0.75
C GLU A 65 15.61 0.08 1.04
N LEU A 66 14.61 0.36 0.20
CA LEU A 66 13.64 1.43 0.45
C LEU A 66 12.85 1.20 1.75
N ARG A 67 12.43 -0.05 2.03
CA ARG A 67 11.78 -0.41 3.30
C ARG A 67 12.74 -0.30 4.49
N LYS A 68 14.01 -0.67 4.32
CA LYS A 68 15.03 -0.58 5.38
C LYS A 68 15.30 0.89 5.75
N MET A 69 15.52 1.74 4.74
CA MET A 69 15.73 3.18 4.94
C MET A 69 14.51 3.84 5.58
N TRP A 70 13.29 3.51 5.14
CA TRP A 70 12.09 4.09 5.73
C TRP A 70 11.87 3.67 7.18
N ARG A 71 12.11 2.40 7.53
CA ARG A 71 12.07 1.96 8.93
C ARG A 71 13.11 2.69 9.79
N LYS A 72 14.29 2.97 9.24
CA LYS A 72 15.34 3.73 9.91
C LYS A 72 14.91 5.20 10.10
N GLN A 73 14.45 5.85 9.04
CA GLN A 73 13.96 7.23 9.07
C GLN A 73 12.79 7.41 10.05
N LYS A 74 11.84 6.47 10.09
CA LYS A 74 10.75 6.50 11.09
C LYS A 74 11.22 6.30 12.54
N ARG A 75 12.36 5.63 12.74
CA ARG A 75 12.95 5.46 14.07
C ARG A 75 13.73 6.70 14.50
N GLU A 76 14.42 7.35 13.57
CA GLU A 76 15.19 8.58 13.83
C GLU A 76 14.27 9.81 13.98
N ASN A 77 13.13 9.83 13.28
CA ASN A 77 12.14 10.90 13.35
C ASN A 77 11.11 10.71 14.48
N LYS A 78 11.41 9.87 15.47
CA LYS A 78 10.57 9.59 16.64
C LYS A 78 11.37 9.92 17.90
#